data_AF-A0A6G1IEW4-F1
#
_entry.id   AF-A0A6G1IEW4-F1
#
_cell.length_a   1.000
_cell.length_b   1.000
_cell.length_c   1.000
_cell.angle_alpha   90.00
_cell.angle_beta   90.00
_cell.angle_gamma   90.00
#
_symmetry.space_group_name_H-M   'P 1'
#
loop_
_entity.id
_entity.type
_entity.pdbx_description
1 polymer ?
#
loop_
_entity_poly.entity_id
_entity_poly.type
_entity_poly.pdbx_seq_one_letter_code
_entity_poly.pdbx_strand_id
1 'polypeptide(L)'
;MSAARASQHLDLVTRSIDFACTISRNSSLDLVSLVAETTSRVARDTIKWLARERISENAFLNCMRLGQDLATPNVNGLQILNSLADSASMLSGLNLIMPGALGRTIQYDARLRWICTTEAVILKYQSPTYATEMLCDIFVATDLEENDPRIPAAKARIRPVITKLVDSIQLHTVNMRHGIPSLPESIEALPKHNLADTTLSGAIRTIMDLKDDNLLVQMDGCVIELVEWIFHHWVGDLVVTI
;
A
#
# COMPACT_ATOMS: atom_id res chain seq x y z
N MET A 1 43.51 -16.98 -23.18
CA MET A 1 42.26 -17.01 -22.39
C MET A 1 41.80 -15.63 -21.88
N SER A 2 42.42 -14.49 -22.24
CA SER A 2 42.03 -13.15 -21.75
C SER A 2 41.03 -12.39 -22.64
N ALA A 3 41.07 -12.59 -23.96
CA ALA A 3 40.25 -11.82 -24.91
C ALA A 3 38.73 -12.14 -24.83
N ALA A 4 38.36 -13.39 -24.60
CA ALA A 4 36.95 -13.80 -24.50
C ALA A 4 36.24 -13.22 -23.26
N ARG A 5 36.97 -13.08 -22.13
CA ARG A 5 36.44 -12.44 -20.92
C ARG A 5 36.29 -10.93 -21.09
N ALA A 6 37.22 -10.28 -21.78
CA ALA A 6 37.12 -8.85 -22.11
C ALA A 6 35.91 -8.56 -23.03
N SER A 7 35.67 -9.43 -24.03
CA SER A 7 34.51 -9.33 -24.92
C SER A 7 33.18 -9.53 -24.18
N GLN A 8 33.09 -10.48 -23.26
CA GLN A 8 31.89 -10.68 -22.43
C GLN A 8 31.62 -9.51 -21.48
N HIS A 9 32.68 -8.90 -20.95
CA HIS A 9 32.56 -7.74 -20.07
C HIS A 9 32.11 -6.49 -20.83
N LEU A 10 32.60 -6.31 -22.06
CA LEU A 10 32.15 -5.25 -22.96
C LEU A 10 30.68 -5.46 -23.38
N ASP A 11 30.27 -6.69 -23.70
CA ASP A 11 28.86 -7.00 -24.02
C ASP A 11 27.91 -6.72 -22.85
N LEU A 12 28.32 -7.03 -21.61
CA LEU A 12 27.55 -6.72 -20.41
C LEU A 12 27.46 -5.22 -20.15
N VAL A 13 28.53 -4.47 -20.38
CA VAL A 13 28.55 -3.02 -20.23
C VAL A 13 27.68 -2.35 -21.30
N THR A 14 27.76 -2.78 -22.55
CA THR A 14 26.92 -2.25 -23.65
C THR A 14 25.44 -2.53 -23.40
N ARG A 15 25.08 -3.74 -22.94
CA ARG A 15 23.68 -4.06 -22.58
C ARG A 15 23.19 -3.26 -21.37
N SER A 16 24.07 -2.93 -20.43
CA SER A 16 23.73 -2.09 -19.27
C SER A 16 23.52 -0.62 -19.69
N ILE A 17 24.30 -0.14 -20.66
CA ILE A 17 24.16 1.22 -21.23
C ILE A 17 22.89 1.32 -22.07
N ASP A 18 22.58 0.31 -22.90
CA ASP A 18 21.34 0.28 -23.67
C ASP A 18 20.11 0.19 -22.78
N PHE A 19 20.19 -0.56 -21.67
CA PHE A 19 19.12 -0.59 -20.66
C PHE A 19 18.94 0.78 -20.00
N ALA A 20 20.02 1.45 -19.60
CA ALA A 20 19.97 2.81 -19.03
C ALA A 20 19.46 3.87 -20.03
N CYS A 21 19.82 3.75 -21.31
CA CYS A 21 19.35 4.65 -22.38
C CYS A 21 17.88 4.43 -22.74
N THR A 22 17.39 3.18 -22.68
CA THR A 22 15.99 2.85 -22.95
C THR A 22 15.06 3.30 -21.81
N ILE A 23 15.57 3.23 -20.58
CA ILE A 23 14.98 3.75 -19.34
C ILE A 23 14.85 5.28 -19.42
N SER A 24 15.94 5.99 -19.74
CA SER A 24 15.96 7.46 -19.84
C SER A 24 15.02 8.07 -20.90
N ARG A 25 14.49 7.29 -21.85
CA ARG A 25 13.64 7.80 -22.95
C ARG A 25 12.13 7.65 -22.70
N ASN A 26 11.70 6.97 -21.65
CA ASN A 26 10.27 6.83 -21.30
C ASN A 26 9.92 7.69 -20.08
N SER A 27 9.77 8.99 -20.32
CA SER A 27 9.35 9.98 -19.33
C SER A 27 7.84 9.89 -19.02
N SER A 28 7.44 8.79 -18.38
CA SER A 28 6.18 8.68 -17.64
C SER A 28 6.36 7.61 -16.54
N LEU A 29 6.74 8.04 -15.34
CA LEU A 29 7.01 7.19 -14.16
C LEU A 29 7.96 6.02 -14.46
N ASP A 30 9.18 6.36 -14.79
CA ASP A 30 10.27 5.40 -14.85
C ASP A 30 10.54 4.89 -13.43
N LEU A 31 10.82 3.60 -13.27
CA LEU A 31 11.13 3.00 -11.96
C LEU A 31 12.31 3.74 -11.31
N VAL A 32 13.19 4.30 -12.14
CA VAL A 32 14.27 5.22 -11.77
C VAL A 32 13.81 6.50 -11.09
N SER A 33 12.62 7.04 -11.35
CA SER A 33 12.09 8.23 -10.63
C SER A 33 11.59 7.87 -9.23
N LEU A 34 10.91 6.73 -9.08
CA LEU A 34 10.54 6.15 -7.78
C LEU A 34 11.81 5.76 -6.97
N VAL A 35 12.88 5.40 -7.68
CA VAL A 35 14.22 5.03 -7.20
C VAL A 35 15.19 6.21 -7.07
N ALA A 36 14.91 7.36 -7.67
CA ALA A 36 15.79 8.52 -7.54
C ALA A 36 15.62 9.13 -6.14
N GLU A 37 14.43 9.00 -5.56
CA GLU A 37 14.11 9.38 -4.18
C GLU A 37 14.47 8.28 -3.17
N THR A 38 14.52 7.00 -3.58
CA THR A 38 14.86 5.87 -2.70
C THR A 38 16.23 5.26 -3.03
N THR A 39 17.12 5.15 -2.04
CA THR A 39 18.49 4.63 -2.22
C THR A 39 18.60 3.44 -3.20
N SER A 40 19.68 3.37 -4.00
CA SER A 40 19.91 2.31 -5.01
C SER A 40 19.77 0.87 -4.51
N ARG A 41 19.82 0.67 -3.19
CA ARG A 41 19.50 -0.58 -2.50
C ARG A 41 18.02 -0.93 -2.51
N VAL A 42 17.13 0.03 -2.21
CA VAL A 42 15.67 -0.16 -2.20
C VAL A 42 15.19 -0.53 -3.59
N ALA A 43 15.65 0.17 -4.62
CA ALA A 43 15.41 -0.15 -6.02
C ALA A 43 15.72 -1.60 -6.37
N ARG A 44 16.92 -2.03 -6.02
CA ARG A 44 17.42 -3.37 -6.29
C ARG A 44 16.61 -4.43 -5.55
N ASP A 45 16.21 -4.14 -4.32
CA ASP A 45 15.41 -5.03 -3.50
C ASP A 45 13.97 -5.14 -4.05
N THR A 46 13.37 -4.04 -4.52
CA THR A 46 12.06 -4.05 -5.20
C THR A 46 12.11 -4.84 -6.50
N ILE A 47 13.12 -4.64 -7.36
CA ILE A 47 13.25 -5.40 -8.62
C ILE A 47 13.41 -6.90 -8.35
N LYS A 48 14.24 -7.28 -7.36
CA LYS A 48 14.39 -8.69 -6.95
C LYS A 48 13.09 -9.27 -6.43
N TRP A 49 12.33 -8.49 -5.65
CA TRP A 49 11.02 -8.90 -5.15
C TRP A 49 10.03 -9.12 -6.29
N LEU A 50 9.93 -8.20 -7.25
CA LEU A 50 9.08 -8.34 -8.43
C LEU A 50 9.41 -9.61 -9.22
N ALA A 51 10.71 -9.88 -9.43
CA ALA A 51 11.17 -11.08 -10.11
C ALA A 51 10.81 -12.37 -9.34
N ARG A 52 10.94 -12.37 -8.00
CA ARG A 52 10.59 -13.51 -7.15
C ARG A 52 9.09 -13.81 -7.15
N GLU A 53 8.27 -12.77 -7.02
CA GLU A 53 6.82 -12.89 -6.99
C GLU A 53 6.20 -13.03 -8.39
N ARG A 54 7.01 -12.98 -9.45
CA ARG A 54 6.60 -13.02 -10.88
C ARG A 54 5.59 -11.93 -11.23
N ILE A 55 5.75 -10.76 -10.62
CA ILE A 55 4.90 -9.59 -10.89
C ILE A 55 5.48 -8.83 -12.09
N SER A 56 4.60 -8.45 -13.03
CA SER A 56 4.97 -7.57 -14.13
C SER A 56 5.34 -6.19 -13.61
N GLU A 57 6.49 -5.68 -14.03
CA GLU A 57 6.93 -4.31 -13.73
C GLU A 57 5.88 -3.26 -14.12
N ASN A 58 5.24 -3.42 -15.27
CA ASN A 58 4.19 -2.52 -15.74
C ASN A 58 2.90 -2.62 -14.89
N ALA A 59 2.60 -3.80 -14.34
CA ALA A 59 1.48 -3.93 -13.39
C ALA A 59 1.82 -3.24 -12.06
N PHE A 60 3.05 -3.42 -11.58
CA PHE A 60 3.55 -2.77 -10.37
C PHE A 60 3.56 -1.25 -10.49
N LEU A 61 4.18 -0.69 -11.52
CA LEU A 61 4.25 0.76 -11.74
C LEU A 61 2.85 1.37 -11.87
N ASN A 62 1.94 0.72 -12.59
CA ASN A 62 0.56 1.18 -12.67
C ASN A 62 -0.14 1.13 -11.32
N CYS A 63 0.04 0.07 -10.52
CA CYS A 63 -0.52 -0.03 -9.18
C CYS A 63 0.00 1.08 -8.27
N MET A 64 1.31 1.34 -8.27
CA MET A 64 1.91 2.41 -7.45
C MET A 64 1.39 3.78 -7.90
N ARG A 65 1.31 4.05 -9.21
CA ARG A 65 0.73 5.29 -9.75
C ARG A 65 -0.69 5.53 -9.26
N LEU A 66 -1.53 4.50 -9.30
CA LEU A 66 -2.94 4.61 -8.91
C LEU A 66 -3.12 4.92 -7.41
N GLY A 67 -2.18 4.54 -6.55
CA GLY A 67 -2.30 4.75 -5.09
C GLY A 67 -1.60 5.98 -4.55
N GLN A 68 -0.91 6.73 -5.39
CA GLN A 68 -0.18 7.89 -4.93
C GLN A 68 -1.16 8.97 -4.44
N ASP A 69 -0.89 9.50 -3.26
CA ASP A 69 -1.53 10.70 -2.71
C ASP A 69 -3.07 10.59 -2.55
N LEU A 70 -3.61 9.37 -2.43
CA LEU A 70 -5.05 9.16 -2.19
C LEU A 70 -5.47 9.48 -0.76
N ALA A 71 -4.58 9.25 0.20
CA ALA A 71 -4.81 9.57 1.61
C ALA A 71 -3.46 9.87 2.29
N THR A 72 -3.52 10.51 3.46
CA THR A 72 -2.35 10.75 4.30
C THR A 72 -2.65 10.33 5.74
N PRO A 73 -1.79 9.51 6.37
CA PRO A 73 -1.95 9.19 7.79
C PRO A 73 -1.84 10.44 8.64
N ASN A 74 -2.79 10.63 9.57
CA ASN A 74 -2.72 11.70 10.57
C ASN A 74 -1.78 11.30 11.73
N VAL A 75 -1.75 12.08 12.82
CA VAL A 75 -0.90 11.80 13.98
C VAL A 75 -1.13 10.40 14.57
N ASN A 76 -2.36 9.90 14.60
CA ASN A 76 -2.68 8.55 15.04
C ASN A 76 -2.17 7.52 14.01
N GLY A 77 -2.39 7.76 12.72
CA GLY A 77 -1.88 6.90 11.65
C GLY A 77 -0.34 6.79 11.66
N LEU A 78 0.37 7.86 12.02
CA LEU A 78 1.83 7.83 12.19
C LEU A 78 2.26 6.91 13.35
N GLN A 79 1.45 6.75 14.40
CA GLN A 79 1.74 5.81 15.50
C GLN A 79 1.69 4.36 15.01
N ILE A 80 0.75 4.03 14.12
CA ILE A 80 0.71 2.73 13.43
C ILE A 80 1.99 2.52 12.63
N LEU A 81 2.38 3.51 11.81
CA LEU A 81 3.60 3.42 11.01
C LEU A 81 4.85 3.22 11.86
N ASN A 82 5.00 3.93 12.97
CA ASN A 82 6.14 3.74 13.87
C ASN A 82 6.16 2.32 14.43
N SER A 83 5.01 1.82 14.85
CA SER A 83 4.87 0.47 15.40
C SER A 83 5.15 -0.63 14.36
N LEU A 84 4.79 -0.41 13.10
CA LEU A 84 5.14 -1.30 11.97
C LEU A 84 6.64 -1.27 11.66
N ALA A 85 7.31 -0.12 11.86
CA ALA A 85 8.75 0.00 11.61
C ALA A 85 9.55 -0.87 12.58
N ASP A 86 9.13 -0.86 13.85
CA ASP A 86 9.76 -1.61 14.93
C ASP A 86 9.57 -3.13 14.77
N SER A 87 8.43 -3.57 14.21
CA SER A 87 8.16 -4.99 13.96
C SER A 87 8.79 -5.51 12.66
N ALA A 88 9.17 -4.63 11.73
CA ALA A 88 9.60 -5.03 10.40
C ALA A 88 10.86 -5.92 10.37
N SER A 89 11.68 -5.91 11.42
CA SER A 89 12.91 -6.71 11.56
C SER A 89 12.77 -7.96 12.43
N MET A 90 11.58 -8.24 12.97
CA MET A 90 11.36 -9.32 13.92
C MET A 90 10.26 -10.27 13.42
N LEU A 91 10.63 -11.50 13.07
CA LEU A 91 9.67 -12.59 12.90
C LEU A 91 9.72 -13.41 14.20
N SER A 92 8.66 -13.35 15.01
CA SER A 92 8.42 -14.20 16.20
C SER A 92 9.66 -14.93 16.80
N GLY A 93 10.53 -14.18 17.50
CA GLY A 93 11.68 -14.74 18.24
C GLY A 93 12.94 -15.06 17.41
N LEU A 94 12.90 -14.85 16.10
CA LEU A 94 14.05 -14.94 15.21
C LEU A 94 14.36 -13.55 14.63
N ASN A 95 15.61 -13.09 14.76
CA ASN A 95 16.12 -11.87 14.10
C ASN A 95 16.31 -12.14 12.60
N LEU A 96 15.23 -12.45 11.89
CA LEU A 96 15.22 -12.56 10.44
C LEU A 96 15.03 -11.16 9.86
N ILE A 97 16.13 -10.59 9.35
CA ILE A 97 16.04 -9.45 8.45
C ILE A 97 15.36 -9.96 7.19
N MET A 98 14.05 -9.77 7.06
CA MET A 98 13.33 -10.04 5.82
C MET A 98 13.89 -9.06 4.75
N PRO A 99 14.65 -9.55 3.77
CA PRO A 99 15.18 -8.69 2.71
C PRO A 99 14.04 -8.41 1.72
N GLY A 100 13.81 -7.13 1.41
CA GLY A 100 12.93 -6.74 0.31
C GLY A 100 11.42 -6.95 0.53
N ALA A 101 10.91 -6.77 1.74
CA ALA A 101 9.47 -6.64 1.95
C ALA A 101 8.99 -5.31 1.36
N LEU A 102 8.20 -5.35 0.28
CA LEU A 102 7.64 -4.17 -0.37
C LEU A 102 6.89 -3.27 0.64
N GLY A 103 6.23 -3.88 1.63
CA GLY A 103 5.56 -3.17 2.73
C GLY A 103 6.49 -2.20 3.45
N ARG A 104 7.74 -2.59 3.74
CA ARG A 104 8.73 -1.71 4.37
C ARG A 104 9.07 -0.52 3.46
N THR A 105 9.22 -0.75 2.17
CA THR A 105 9.51 0.35 1.22
C THR A 105 8.35 1.34 1.17
N ILE A 106 7.12 0.85 1.05
CA ILE A 106 5.92 1.67 0.96
C ILE A 106 5.65 2.44 2.26
N GLN A 107 5.98 1.85 3.41
CA GLN A 107 5.87 2.50 4.72
C GLN A 107 6.69 3.80 4.82
N TYR A 108 7.87 3.86 4.17
CA TYR A 108 8.72 5.06 4.14
C TYR A 108 8.40 5.99 2.97
N ASP A 109 7.61 5.56 2.00
CA ASP A 109 7.18 6.39 0.88
C ASP A 109 6.05 7.33 1.33
N ALA A 110 6.31 8.63 1.25
CA ALA A 110 5.40 9.65 1.75
C ALA A 110 4.01 9.60 1.10
N ARG A 111 3.95 9.16 -0.17
CA ARG A 111 2.79 9.20 -1.06
C ARG A 111 1.99 7.90 -1.03
N LEU A 112 2.57 6.82 -0.49
CA LEU A 112 1.98 5.48 -0.48
C LEU A 112 1.81 4.88 0.93
N ARG A 113 2.44 5.45 1.96
CA ARG A 113 2.37 4.94 3.34
C ARG A 113 0.97 4.82 3.94
N TRP A 114 -0.02 5.53 3.38
CA TRP A 114 -1.43 5.38 3.77
C TRP A 114 -1.95 3.96 3.50
N ILE A 115 -1.37 3.23 2.54
CA ILE A 115 -1.74 1.84 2.27
C ILE A 115 -1.39 0.97 3.48
N CYS A 116 -0.23 1.19 4.11
CA CYS A 116 0.17 0.43 5.29
C CYS A 116 -0.75 0.68 6.49
N THR A 117 -1.15 1.93 6.73
CA THR A 117 -2.07 2.25 7.83
C THR A 117 -3.49 1.77 7.56
N THR A 118 -3.96 1.93 6.32
CA THR A 118 -5.27 1.42 5.89
C THR A 118 -5.33 -0.09 6.06
N GLU A 119 -4.35 -0.81 5.52
CA GLU A 119 -4.32 -2.25 5.60
C GLU A 119 -4.23 -2.73 7.06
N ALA A 120 -3.37 -2.13 7.88
CA ALA A 120 -3.27 -2.47 9.28
C ALA A 120 -4.65 -2.36 9.96
N VAL A 121 -5.33 -1.21 9.82
CA VAL A 121 -6.65 -0.97 10.40
C VAL A 121 -7.67 -2.00 9.92
N ILE A 122 -7.71 -2.31 8.62
CA ILE A 122 -8.67 -3.27 8.06
C ILE A 122 -8.37 -4.70 8.54
N LEU A 123 -7.10 -5.11 8.58
CA LEU A 123 -6.68 -6.44 9.03
C LEU A 123 -6.97 -6.69 10.52
N LYS A 124 -7.26 -5.66 11.30
CA LYS A 124 -7.72 -5.79 12.70
C LYS A 124 -9.09 -6.48 12.77
N TYR A 125 -9.93 -6.30 11.76
CA TYR A 125 -11.33 -6.75 11.75
C TYR A 125 -11.63 -7.76 10.63
N GLN A 126 -10.88 -7.70 9.53
CA GLN A 126 -11.17 -8.43 8.31
C GLN A 126 -10.02 -9.31 7.84
N SER A 127 -10.35 -10.21 6.90
CA SER A 127 -9.36 -11.09 6.29
C SER A 127 -8.45 -10.34 5.29
N PRO A 128 -7.24 -10.88 5.00
CA PRO A 128 -6.37 -10.35 3.95
C PRO A 128 -7.01 -10.30 2.57
N THR A 129 -7.90 -11.26 2.27
CA THR A 129 -8.67 -11.28 1.03
C THR A 129 -9.59 -10.06 0.94
N TYR A 130 -10.27 -9.72 2.03
CA TYR A 130 -11.13 -8.53 2.11
C TYR A 130 -10.33 -7.25 1.88
N ALA A 131 -9.18 -7.09 2.57
CA ALA A 131 -8.30 -5.94 2.38
C ALA A 131 -7.80 -5.83 0.92
N THR A 132 -7.48 -6.97 0.29
CA THR A 132 -7.06 -7.02 -1.12
C THR A 132 -8.15 -6.51 -2.06
N GLU A 133 -9.39 -7.02 -1.93
CA GLU A 133 -10.49 -6.61 -2.82
C GLU A 133 -10.87 -5.15 -2.58
N MET A 134 -10.96 -4.71 -1.33
CA MET A 134 -11.24 -3.32 -0.97
C MET A 134 -10.18 -2.36 -1.54
N LEU A 135 -8.89 -2.68 -1.42
CA LEU A 135 -7.84 -1.87 -2.03
C LEU A 135 -7.95 -1.88 -3.56
N CYS A 136 -8.19 -3.03 -4.19
CA CYS A 136 -8.40 -3.11 -5.65
C CYS A 136 -9.51 -2.17 -6.11
N ASP A 137 -10.62 -2.09 -5.37
CA ASP A 137 -11.71 -1.17 -5.65
C ASP A 137 -11.26 0.29 -5.59
N ILE A 138 -10.58 0.69 -4.51
CA ILE A 138 -10.06 2.06 -4.32
C ILE A 138 -9.12 2.45 -5.48
N PHE A 139 -8.17 1.57 -5.81
CA PHE A 139 -7.19 1.82 -6.88
C PHE A 139 -7.86 1.94 -8.26
N VAL A 140 -8.83 1.07 -8.56
CA VAL A 140 -9.52 1.12 -9.87
C VAL A 140 -10.41 2.35 -9.98
N ALA A 141 -11.09 2.74 -8.90
CA ALA A 141 -11.91 3.94 -8.83
C ALA A 141 -11.12 5.26 -8.95
N THR A 142 -9.79 5.19 -8.99
CA THR A 142 -8.93 6.36 -9.27
C THR A 142 -8.88 6.69 -10.77
N ASP A 143 -9.05 5.69 -11.64
CA ASP A 143 -8.88 5.83 -13.11
C ASP A 143 -10.18 5.56 -13.88
N LEU A 144 -11.10 4.80 -13.27
CA LEU A 144 -12.35 4.35 -13.88
C LEU A 144 -13.55 4.75 -13.04
N GLU A 145 -14.60 5.20 -13.72
CA GLU A 145 -15.91 5.51 -13.13
C GLU A 145 -16.67 4.25 -12.71
N GLU A 146 -17.65 4.44 -11.83
CA GLU A 146 -18.55 3.36 -11.40
C GLU A 146 -19.26 2.73 -12.62
N ASN A 147 -19.21 1.40 -12.74
CA ASN A 147 -19.75 0.61 -13.85
C ASN A 147 -18.95 0.63 -15.18
N ASP A 148 -17.72 1.13 -15.20
CA ASP A 148 -16.88 1.03 -16.39
C ASP A 148 -16.61 -0.44 -16.79
N PRO A 149 -16.84 -0.86 -18.04
CA PRO A 149 -16.65 -2.24 -18.48
C PRO A 149 -15.19 -2.73 -18.38
N ARG A 150 -14.22 -1.82 -18.22
CA ARG A 150 -12.80 -2.11 -18.05
C ARG A 150 -12.45 -2.51 -16.62
N ILE A 151 -13.33 -2.31 -15.64
CA ILE A 151 -13.08 -2.62 -14.22
C ILE A 151 -12.55 -4.04 -14.01
N PRO A 152 -13.15 -5.11 -14.58
CA PRO A 152 -12.64 -6.47 -14.36
C PRO A 152 -11.20 -6.66 -14.86
N ALA A 153 -10.86 -6.08 -16.01
CA ALA A 153 -9.52 -6.15 -16.57
C ALA A 153 -8.51 -5.31 -15.76
N ALA A 154 -8.91 -4.12 -15.31
CA ALA A 154 -8.10 -3.26 -14.46
C ALA A 154 -7.81 -3.93 -13.10
N LYS A 155 -8.84 -4.48 -12.45
CA LYS A 155 -8.70 -5.27 -11.22
C LYS A 155 -7.77 -6.47 -11.42
N ALA A 156 -8.00 -7.27 -12.47
CA ALA A 156 -7.16 -8.43 -12.76
C ALA A 156 -5.67 -8.08 -12.95
N ARG A 157 -5.38 -6.89 -13.47
CA ARG A 157 -4.01 -6.39 -13.65
C ARG A 157 -3.33 -6.03 -12.33
N ILE A 158 -4.03 -5.36 -11.41
CA ILE A 158 -3.44 -4.84 -10.16
C ILE A 158 -3.53 -5.83 -8.99
N ARG A 159 -4.53 -6.72 -9.00
CA ARG A 159 -4.80 -7.66 -7.91
C ARG A 159 -3.59 -8.47 -7.48
N PRO A 160 -2.77 -9.07 -8.37
CA PRO A 160 -1.58 -9.80 -7.95
C PRO A 160 -0.57 -8.94 -7.18
N VAL A 161 -0.45 -7.65 -7.54
CA VAL A 161 0.42 -6.69 -6.85
C VAL A 161 -0.13 -6.40 -5.46
N ILE A 162 -1.42 -6.11 -5.37
CA ILE A 162 -2.10 -5.76 -4.11
C ILE A 162 -2.11 -6.95 -3.16
N THR A 163 -2.40 -8.17 -3.63
CA THR A 163 -2.32 -9.38 -2.80
C THR A 163 -0.94 -9.53 -2.17
N LYS A 164 0.12 -9.34 -2.96
CA LYS A 164 1.50 -9.47 -2.46
C LYS A 164 1.93 -8.32 -1.57
N LEU A 165 1.35 -7.14 -1.77
CA LEU A 165 1.51 -6.01 -0.88
C LEU A 165 0.87 -6.30 0.48
N VAL A 166 -0.37 -6.78 0.48
CA VAL A 166 -1.11 -7.16 1.69
C VAL A 166 -0.39 -8.29 2.43
N ASP A 167 0.05 -9.34 1.74
CA ASP A 167 0.86 -10.39 2.35
C ASP A 167 2.14 -9.81 3.01
N SER A 168 2.76 -8.82 2.36
CA SER A 168 3.99 -8.21 2.87
C SER A 168 3.76 -7.34 4.10
N ILE A 169 2.66 -6.60 4.18
CA ILE A 169 2.34 -5.71 5.30
C ILE A 169 1.72 -6.49 6.45
N GLN A 170 0.85 -7.47 6.17
CA GLN A 170 0.31 -8.38 7.18
C GLN A 170 1.42 -9.05 8.01
N LEU A 171 2.53 -9.45 7.38
CA LEU A 171 3.69 -9.98 8.12
C LEU A 171 4.23 -8.99 9.14
N HIS A 172 4.18 -7.69 8.87
CA HIS A 172 4.60 -6.65 9.81
C HIS A 172 3.54 -6.43 10.90
N THR A 173 2.26 -6.43 10.53
CA THR A 173 1.12 -6.25 11.44
C THR A 173 1.03 -7.39 12.46
N VAL A 174 1.13 -8.65 12.04
CA VAL A 174 1.08 -9.83 12.93
C VAL A 174 2.26 -9.85 13.92
N ASN A 175 3.41 -9.29 13.52
CA ASN A 175 4.59 -9.21 14.40
C ASN A 175 4.61 -7.94 15.28
N MET A 176 3.57 -7.10 15.24
CA MET A 176 3.46 -5.93 16.13
C MET A 176 3.29 -6.40 17.57
N ARG A 177 4.26 -6.08 18.43
CA ARG A 177 4.26 -6.49 19.85
C ARG A 177 3.10 -5.92 20.65
N HIS A 178 2.53 -4.79 20.23
CA HIS A 178 1.53 -4.02 20.98
C HIS A 178 0.20 -3.90 20.22
N GLY A 179 0.09 -4.56 19.05
CA GLY A 179 -1.06 -4.41 18.17
C GLY A 179 -1.21 -3.01 17.59
N ILE A 180 -2.33 -2.78 16.92
CA ILE A 180 -2.76 -1.45 16.46
C ILE A 180 -3.41 -0.74 17.66
N PRO A 181 -3.10 0.54 17.91
CA PRO A 181 -3.74 1.30 18.98
C PRO A 181 -5.26 1.16 18.95
N SER A 182 -5.87 0.87 20.10
CA SER A 182 -7.32 0.80 20.20
C SER A 182 -7.96 2.16 20.01
N LEU A 183 -9.19 2.15 19.48
CA LEU A 183 -10.06 3.31 19.52
C LEU A 183 -10.41 3.69 20.97
N PRO A 184 -10.87 4.93 21.22
CA PRO A 184 -11.41 5.31 22.51
C PRO A 184 -12.46 4.29 23.00
N GLU A 185 -12.44 3.98 24.29
CA GLU A 185 -13.28 2.94 24.92
C GLU A 185 -14.78 3.14 24.63
N SER A 186 -15.22 4.40 24.54
CA SER A 186 -16.59 4.77 24.19
C SER A 186 -17.04 4.30 22.81
N ILE A 187 -16.11 4.24 21.84
CA ILE A 187 -16.39 3.76 20.48
C ILE A 187 -16.24 2.24 20.43
N GLU A 188 -15.22 1.70 21.09
CA GLU A 188 -14.95 0.26 21.09
C GLU A 188 -16.06 -0.56 21.76
N ALA A 189 -16.79 0.04 22.71
CA ALA A 189 -17.94 -0.56 23.39
C ALA A 189 -19.20 -0.69 22.51
N LEU A 190 -19.25 -0.03 21.35
CA LEU A 190 -20.44 -0.04 20.49
C LEU A 190 -20.60 -1.37 19.74
N PRO A 191 -21.84 -1.80 19.42
CA PRO A 191 -22.07 -2.95 18.57
C PRO A 191 -21.42 -2.76 17.19
N LYS A 192 -20.51 -3.67 16.82
CA LYS A 192 -19.72 -3.58 15.60
C LYS A 192 -20.50 -4.15 14.42
N HIS A 193 -20.60 -3.36 13.35
CA HIS A 193 -21.19 -3.76 12.08
C HIS A 193 -20.10 -3.78 11.00
N ASN A 194 -20.14 -4.79 10.15
CA ASN A 194 -19.21 -4.95 9.05
C ASN A 194 -19.93 -4.66 7.73
N LEU A 195 -19.25 -3.94 6.84
CA LEU A 195 -19.72 -3.69 5.48
C LEU A 195 -19.13 -4.70 4.50
N ALA A 196 -19.78 -4.86 3.35
CA ALA A 196 -19.11 -5.50 2.21
C ALA A 196 -17.91 -4.65 1.78
N ASP A 197 -16.88 -5.32 1.26
CA ASP A 197 -15.64 -4.72 0.75
C ASP A 197 -15.90 -3.58 -0.23
N THR A 198 -16.81 -3.79 -1.18
CA THR A 198 -17.23 -2.80 -2.19
C THR A 198 -17.93 -1.57 -1.58
N THR A 199 -18.69 -1.76 -0.49
CA THR A 199 -19.38 -0.66 0.18
C THR A 199 -18.41 0.15 1.03
N LEU A 200 -17.50 -0.52 1.73
CA LEU A 200 -16.46 0.15 2.52
C LEU A 200 -15.48 0.92 1.63
N SER A 201 -15.05 0.34 0.51
CA SER A 201 -14.17 1.01 -0.46
C SER A 201 -14.81 2.26 -1.04
N GLY A 202 -16.11 2.20 -1.39
CA GLY A 202 -16.88 3.36 -1.83
C GLY A 202 -16.98 4.46 -0.77
N ALA A 203 -17.21 4.09 0.50
CA ALA A 203 -17.26 5.05 1.61
C ALA A 203 -15.91 5.73 1.85
N ILE A 204 -14.83 4.96 1.92
CA ILE A 204 -13.46 5.48 2.07
C ILE A 204 -13.12 6.41 0.91
N ARG A 205 -13.43 6.01 -0.33
CA ARG A 205 -13.19 6.82 -1.53
C ARG A 205 -13.92 8.16 -1.46
N THR A 206 -15.20 8.12 -1.08
CA THR A 206 -16.01 9.33 -0.93
C THR A 206 -15.36 10.29 0.07
N ILE A 207 -14.84 9.78 1.19
CA ILE A 207 -14.15 10.58 2.20
C ILE A 207 -12.82 11.14 1.69
N MET A 208 -12.04 10.33 0.95
CA MET A 208 -10.76 10.78 0.34
C MET A 208 -10.96 11.95 -0.64
N ASP A 209 -12.10 12.01 -1.32
CA ASP A 209 -12.40 13.06 -2.31
C ASP A 209 -12.95 14.35 -1.67
N LEU A 210 -13.27 14.33 -0.37
CA LEU A 210 -13.71 15.53 0.36
C LEU A 210 -12.56 16.52 0.51
N LYS A 211 -12.90 17.81 0.42
CA LYS A 211 -11.96 18.94 0.58
C LYS A 211 -12.27 19.81 1.80
N ASP A 212 -13.26 19.40 2.59
CA ASP A 212 -13.68 20.12 3.80
C ASP A 212 -12.86 19.63 5.00
N ASP A 213 -12.71 20.47 6.02
CA ASP A 213 -12.08 20.11 7.29
C ASP A 213 -13.09 19.43 8.24
N ASN A 214 -14.38 19.49 7.92
CA ASN A 214 -15.46 18.95 8.76
C ASN A 214 -16.08 17.70 8.13
N LEU A 215 -16.09 16.59 8.87
CA LEU A 215 -16.70 15.34 8.46
C LEU A 215 -17.82 14.94 9.41
N LEU A 216 -19.04 14.89 8.89
CA LEU A 216 -20.19 14.27 9.56
C LEU A 216 -20.42 12.88 8.96
N VAL A 217 -20.30 11.85 9.79
CA VAL A 217 -20.63 10.48 9.41
C VAL A 217 -21.90 10.05 10.12
N GLN A 218 -22.96 9.83 9.34
CA GLN A 218 -24.22 9.29 9.83
C GLN A 218 -24.31 7.82 9.45
N MET A 219 -24.52 6.94 10.42
CA MET A 219 -24.59 5.50 10.22
C MET A 219 -25.68 4.90 11.09
N ASP A 220 -26.43 3.93 10.60
CA ASP A 220 -27.49 3.26 11.41
C ASP A 220 -26.92 2.30 12.46
N GLY A 221 -25.61 2.02 12.40
CA GLY A 221 -24.88 1.15 13.32
C GLY A 221 -23.38 1.40 13.20
N CYS A 222 -22.60 1.06 14.24
CA CYS A 222 -21.17 1.39 14.27
C CYS A 222 -20.37 0.55 13.25
N VAL A 223 -20.04 1.14 12.11
CA VAL A 223 -19.12 0.55 11.13
C VAL A 223 -17.68 0.76 11.60
N ILE A 224 -17.20 -0.18 12.43
CA ILE A 224 -15.96 0.01 13.21
C ILE A 224 -14.73 0.22 12.33
N GLU A 225 -14.63 -0.49 11.21
CA GLU A 225 -13.53 -0.36 10.24
C GLU A 225 -13.47 1.02 9.61
N LEU A 226 -14.63 1.58 9.26
CA LEU A 226 -14.71 2.92 8.69
C LEU A 226 -14.34 3.98 9.73
N VAL A 227 -14.88 3.86 10.94
CA VAL A 227 -14.58 4.79 12.05
C VAL A 227 -13.09 4.73 12.39
N GLU A 228 -12.50 3.55 12.47
CA GLU A 228 -11.06 3.41 12.75
C GLU A 228 -10.21 3.93 11.60
N TRP A 229 -10.63 3.72 10.35
CA TRP A 229 -9.93 4.27 9.20
C TRP A 229 -9.91 5.81 9.24
N ILE A 230 -11.07 6.44 9.47
CA ILE A 230 -11.20 7.89 9.59
C ILE A 230 -10.35 8.41 10.75
N PHE A 231 -10.39 7.76 11.90
CA PHE A 231 -9.61 8.16 13.08
C PHE A 231 -8.10 8.24 12.82
N HIS A 232 -7.58 7.44 11.88
CA HIS A 232 -6.17 7.38 11.51
C HIS A 232 -5.79 8.18 10.25
N HIS A 233 -6.75 8.66 9.46
CA HIS A 233 -6.48 9.33 8.17
C HIS A 233 -7.13 10.70 8.02
N TRP A 234 -8.25 10.98 8.69
CA TRP A 234 -8.91 12.28 8.62
C TRP A 234 -8.12 13.32 9.42
N VAL A 235 -8.01 14.52 8.85
CA VAL A 235 -7.41 15.69 9.50
C VAL A 235 -8.47 16.77 9.52
N GLY A 236 -9.02 17.03 10.71
CA GLY A 236 -10.11 17.97 10.88
C GLY A 236 -11.09 17.52 11.97
N ASP A 237 -12.26 18.17 12.01
CA ASP A 237 -13.30 17.86 12.97
C ASP A 237 -14.15 16.69 12.47
N LEU A 238 -14.30 15.67 13.32
CA LEU A 238 -15.09 14.48 13.05
C LEU A 238 -16.27 14.40 14.01
N VAL A 239 -17.48 14.32 13.46
CA VAL A 239 -18.69 13.99 14.20
C VAL A 239 -19.25 12.68 13.67
N VAL A 240 -19.36 11.68 14.54
CA VAL A 240 -19.98 10.40 14.23
C VAL A 240 -21.32 10.33 14.94
N THR A 241 -22.40 10.17 14.19
CA THR A 241 -23.76 9.95 14.72
C THR A 241 -24.22 8.56 14.34
N ILE A 242 -24.63 7.80 15.36
CA ILE A 242 -25.11 6.42 15.27
C ILE A 242 -26.55 6.38 15.76
#